data_AF-A0A4U2YT36-F1
#
_entry.id   AF-A0A4U2YT36-F1
#
_cell.length_a   1.000
_cell.length_b   1.000
_cell.length_c   1.000
_cell.angle_alpha   90.00
_cell.angle_beta   90.00
_cell.angle_gamma   90.00
#
_symmetry.space_group_name_H-M   'P 1'
#
loop_
_entity.id
_entity.type
_entity.pdbx_description
1 polymer ?
#
loop_
_entity_poly.entity_id
_entity_poly.type
_entity_poly.pdbx_seq_one_letter_code
_entity_poly.pdbx_strand_id
1 'polypeptide(L)'
;MTHVTPSRRAVIRTAAWSVPAVTVAAAAPAFAASPPVAAPDMSTTVASTPTRGTPASTLHFAAFDMINTGTADTAGIVMTFSNSAGIITGLTGTYFGATVDLDGFSGITVTGLDTNSATATFPPNFFGKNATPTTPMSTTVRINVETASTAATTISVTTVAANIPSGPGSTSTFNVPA
;
A
#
# COMPACT_ATOMS: atom_id res chain seq x y z
N MET A 1 58.99 -84.78 -4.85
CA MET A 1 58.54 -83.38 -4.80
C MET A 1 57.04 -83.37 -5.01
N THR A 2 56.24 -83.15 -3.96
CA THR A 2 54.78 -83.15 -4.04
C THR A 2 54.26 -81.74 -4.32
N HIS A 3 53.49 -81.60 -5.39
CA HIS A 3 52.93 -80.35 -5.89
C HIS A 3 51.79 -79.89 -4.95
N VAL A 4 51.91 -78.68 -4.40
CA VAL A 4 50.89 -78.09 -3.51
C VAL A 4 49.77 -77.51 -4.39
N THR A 5 48.66 -78.24 -4.50
CA THR A 5 47.48 -77.76 -5.23
C THR A 5 46.70 -76.77 -4.34
N PRO A 6 46.41 -75.54 -4.80
CA PRO A 6 45.66 -74.57 -4.01
C PRO A 6 44.22 -75.06 -3.78
N SER A 7 43.80 -75.14 -2.53
CA SER A 7 42.43 -75.53 -2.18
C SER A 7 41.46 -74.38 -2.42
N ARG A 8 40.20 -74.70 -2.77
CA ARG A 8 39.10 -73.73 -2.96
C ARG A 8 38.94 -72.72 -1.81
N ARG A 9 39.41 -73.07 -0.60
CA ARG A 9 39.33 -72.22 0.59
C ARG A 9 40.31 -71.03 0.57
N ALA A 10 41.35 -71.06 -0.26
CA ALA A 10 42.32 -69.97 -0.38
C ALA A 10 41.84 -68.82 -1.28
N VAL A 11 40.95 -69.11 -2.24
CA VAL A 11 40.50 -68.14 -3.26
C VAL A 11 39.50 -67.12 -2.68
N ILE A 12 38.83 -67.43 -1.56
CA ILE A 12 37.72 -66.61 -1.06
C ILE A 12 38.18 -65.44 -0.16
N ARG A 13 39.43 -65.40 0.32
CA ARG A 13 39.88 -64.36 1.28
C ARG A 13 40.40 -63.05 0.68
N THR A 14 40.47 -62.91 -0.64
CA THR A 14 41.07 -61.72 -1.29
C THR A 14 40.09 -60.91 -2.14
N ALA A 15 38.79 -61.06 -1.93
CA ALA A 15 37.80 -60.14 -2.47
C ALA A 15 37.65 -58.94 -1.52
N ALA A 16 38.66 -58.06 -1.47
CA ALA A 16 38.51 -56.74 -0.87
C ALA A 16 37.61 -55.92 -1.81
N TRP A 17 36.33 -55.85 -1.50
CA TRP A 17 35.37 -55.06 -2.27
C TRP A 17 35.64 -53.58 -2.01
N SER A 18 36.24 -52.90 -2.98
CA SER A 18 36.33 -51.45 -3.00
C SER A 18 34.92 -50.88 -3.13
N VAL A 19 34.38 -50.32 -2.05
CA VAL A 19 33.14 -49.53 -2.11
C VAL A 19 33.48 -48.20 -2.79
N PRO A 20 32.83 -47.80 -3.90
CA PRO A 20 33.01 -46.47 -4.45
C PRO A 20 32.53 -45.46 -3.42
N ALA A 21 33.42 -44.59 -2.94
CA ALA A 21 33.03 -43.42 -2.17
C ALA A 21 32.29 -42.46 -3.10
N VAL A 22 30.96 -42.52 -3.11
CA VAL A 22 30.13 -41.55 -3.81
C VAL A 22 30.06 -40.29 -2.96
N THR A 23 30.86 -39.29 -3.31
CA THR A 23 30.75 -37.96 -2.72
C THR A 23 29.47 -37.31 -3.25
N VAL A 24 28.39 -37.34 -2.45
CA VAL A 24 27.17 -36.61 -2.75
C VAL A 24 27.42 -35.15 -2.39
N ALA A 25 27.68 -34.31 -3.39
CA ALA A 25 27.60 -32.87 -3.21
C ALA A 25 26.13 -32.51 -2.99
N ALA A 26 25.75 -32.29 -1.73
CA ALA A 26 24.44 -31.76 -1.40
C ALA A 26 24.38 -30.32 -1.91
N ALA A 27 23.71 -30.11 -3.05
CA ALA A 27 23.33 -28.77 -3.47
C ALA A 27 22.38 -28.22 -2.40
N ALA A 28 22.86 -27.25 -1.62
CA ALA A 28 22.00 -26.52 -0.69
C ALA A 28 20.82 -25.96 -1.49
N PRO A 29 19.57 -26.12 -1.03
CA PRO A 29 18.44 -25.47 -1.67
C PRO A 29 18.72 -23.97 -1.73
N ALA A 30 18.99 -23.46 -2.93
CA ALA A 30 18.95 -22.03 -3.17
C ALA A 30 17.48 -21.65 -3.04
N PHE A 31 17.08 -21.22 -1.85
CA PHE A 31 15.79 -20.54 -1.69
C PHE A 31 15.80 -19.40 -2.70
N ALA A 32 14.95 -19.50 -3.72
CA ALA A 32 14.70 -18.39 -4.61
C ALA A 32 14.15 -17.26 -3.72
N ALA A 33 15.03 -16.33 -3.35
CA ALA A 33 14.60 -15.12 -2.67
C ALA A 33 13.68 -14.41 -3.66
N SER A 34 12.39 -14.35 -3.33
CA SER A 34 11.46 -13.52 -4.07
C SER A 34 12.02 -12.09 -4.09
N PRO A 35 11.95 -11.39 -5.24
CA PRO A 35 12.45 -10.03 -5.31
C PRO A 35 11.79 -9.18 -4.21
N PRO A 36 12.52 -8.27 -3.56
CA PRO A 36 11.96 -7.42 -2.52
C PRO A 36 10.79 -6.62 -3.10
N VAL A 37 9.63 -6.70 -2.44
CA VAL A 37 8.46 -5.90 -2.80
C VAL A 37 8.64 -4.51 -2.21
N ALA A 38 8.58 -3.47 -3.03
CA ALA A 38 8.64 -2.10 -2.56
C ALA A 38 7.37 -1.78 -1.77
N ALA A 39 7.54 -1.13 -0.62
CA ALA A 39 6.46 -0.64 0.21
C ALA A 39 5.47 0.22 -0.62
N PRO A 40 4.17 0.24 -0.30
CA PRO A 40 3.25 1.16 -0.93
C PRO A 40 3.71 2.61 -0.70
N ASP A 41 3.58 3.42 -1.73
CA ASP A 41 3.93 4.84 -1.71
C ASP A 41 2.76 5.63 -2.26
N MET A 42 2.15 6.45 -1.40
CA MET A 42 0.91 7.16 -1.68
C MET A 42 1.18 8.58 -2.16
N SER A 43 1.57 8.65 -3.43
CA SER A 43 1.73 9.91 -4.15
C SER A 43 0.37 10.49 -4.56
N THR A 44 0.27 11.81 -4.67
CA THR A 44 -0.88 12.50 -5.26
C THR A 44 -0.45 13.40 -6.39
N THR A 45 -1.28 13.59 -7.41
CA THR A 45 -1.09 14.72 -8.32
C THR A 45 -1.34 16.01 -7.56
N VAL A 46 -0.64 17.08 -7.95
CA VAL A 46 -0.80 18.39 -7.30
C VAL A 46 -2.24 18.84 -7.45
N ALA A 47 -3.01 18.77 -6.36
CA ALA A 47 -4.35 19.33 -6.32
C ALA A 47 -4.25 20.86 -6.46
N SER A 48 -5.18 21.45 -7.20
CA SER A 48 -5.32 22.91 -7.23
C SER A 48 -5.88 23.41 -5.90
N THR A 49 -5.66 24.69 -5.58
CA THR A 49 -6.30 25.34 -4.44
C THR A 49 -7.81 25.09 -4.47
N PRO A 50 -8.42 24.56 -3.38
CA PRO A 50 -9.85 24.30 -3.35
C PRO A 50 -10.62 25.62 -3.37
N THR A 51 -11.80 25.60 -3.98
CA THR A 51 -12.68 26.77 -4.11
C THR A 51 -13.88 26.62 -3.21
N ARG A 52 -14.44 27.74 -2.73
CA ARG A 52 -15.72 27.70 -2.02
C ARG A 52 -16.87 27.33 -2.95
N GLY A 53 -17.77 26.52 -2.41
CA GLY A 53 -18.98 26.07 -3.04
C GLY A 53 -20.20 26.90 -2.73
N THR A 54 -21.34 26.34 -3.12
CA THR A 54 -22.66 26.77 -2.65
C THR A 54 -23.26 25.60 -1.88
N PRO A 55 -23.41 25.68 -0.54
CA PRO A 55 -23.11 26.83 0.32
C PRO A 55 -21.60 27.11 0.48
N ALA A 56 -21.23 28.36 0.84
CA ALA A 56 -19.84 28.81 0.99
C ALA A 56 -19.07 28.11 2.12
N SER A 57 -19.77 27.36 2.98
CA SER A 57 -19.22 26.45 3.98
C SER A 57 -18.57 25.21 3.37
N THR A 58 -18.84 24.88 2.11
CA THR A 58 -18.26 23.72 1.43
C THR A 58 -17.02 24.12 0.64
N LEU A 59 -15.93 23.38 0.81
CA LEU A 59 -14.71 23.52 0.03
C LEU A 59 -14.66 22.41 -1.02
N HIS A 60 -14.60 22.78 -2.29
CA HIS A 60 -14.48 21.87 -3.42
C HIS A 60 -13.03 21.68 -3.80
N PHE A 61 -12.52 20.47 -3.65
CA PHE A 61 -11.23 20.10 -4.22
C PHE A 61 -11.44 19.69 -5.67
N ALA A 62 -10.57 20.20 -6.56
CA ALA A 62 -10.51 19.67 -7.91
C ALA A 62 -10.15 18.17 -7.87
N ALA A 63 -10.47 17.47 -8.95
CA ALA A 63 -10.09 16.07 -9.08
C ALA A 63 -8.56 15.96 -8.99
N PHE A 64 -8.08 15.05 -8.15
CA PHE A 64 -6.67 14.69 -8.08
C PHE A 64 -6.55 13.16 -8.13
N ASP A 65 -5.41 12.71 -8.64
CA ASP A 65 -5.11 11.30 -8.74
C ASP A 65 -4.32 10.90 -7.51
N MET A 66 -4.78 9.86 -6.82
CA MET A 66 -3.96 9.14 -5.87
C MET A 66 -3.25 8.03 -6.62
N ILE A 67 -1.94 7.89 -6.40
CA ILE A 67 -1.09 6.95 -7.13
C ILE A 67 -0.32 6.12 -6.10
N ASN A 68 -0.50 4.80 -6.12
CA ASN A 68 0.41 3.87 -5.47
C ASN A 68 1.59 3.61 -6.42
N THR A 69 2.70 4.31 -6.22
CA THR A 69 3.96 4.15 -6.97
C THR A 69 4.79 2.96 -6.48
N GLY A 70 4.43 2.39 -5.33
CA GLY A 70 5.00 1.16 -4.80
C GLY A 70 4.51 -0.10 -5.53
N THR A 71 5.06 -1.25 -5.16
CA THR A 71 4.72 -2.53 -5.80
C THR A 71 3.90 -3.46 -4.91
N ALA A 72 3.80 -3.15 -3.61
CA ALA A 72 2.90 -3.80 -2.67
C ALA A 72 1.47 -3.25 -2.73
N ASP A 73 0.51 -4.10 -2.38
CA ASP A 73 -0.90 -3.71 -2.19
C ASP A 73 -1.07 -2.81 -0.95
N THR A 74 -2.04 -1.90 -1.02
CA THR A 74 -2.47 -1.09 0.14
C THR A 74 -3.54 -1.85 0.93
N ALA A 75 -3.39 -1.89 2.26
CA ALA A 75 -4.43 -2.43 3.15
C ALA A 75 -5.57 -1.43 3.40
N GLY A 76 -5.64 -0.37 2.59
CA GLY A 76 -6.50 0.79 2.77
C GLY A 76 -5.72 2.07 2.54
N ILE A 77 -6.43 3.18 2.45
CA ILE A 77 -5.85 4.52 2.29
C ILE A 77 -6.37 5.36 3.44
N VAL A 78 -5.50 6.14 4.07
CA VAL A 78 -5.90 7.10 5.10
C VAL A 78 -5.69 8.49 4.54
N MET A 79 -6.78 9.25 4.40
CA MET A 79 -6.74 10.67 4.07
C MET A 79 -7.11 11.49 5.29
N THR A 80 -6.22 12.40 5.70
CA THR A 80 -6.44 13.30 6.83
C THR A 80 -6.52 14.73 6.33
N PHE A 81 -7.60 15.41 6.70
CA PHE A 81 -7.89 16.80 6.41
C PHE A 81 -7.68 17.60 7.68
N SER A 82 -6.84 18.63 7.64
CA SER A 82 -6.64 19.56 8.75
C SER A 82 -7.00 20.97 8.30
N ASN A 83 -7.86 21.64 9.06
CA ASN A 83 -8.35 22.99 8.80
C ASN A 83 -7.83 23.95 9.88
N SER A 84 -7.03 24.95 9.50
CA SER A 84 -6.34 25.80 10.48
C SER A 84 -7.26 26.75 11.25
N ALA A 85 -8.37 27.17 10.65
CA ALA A 85 -9.23 28.23 11.19
C ALA A 85 -10.73 27.83 11.27
N GLY A 86 -11.07 26.55 11.08
CA GLY A 86 -12.46 26.11 11.07
C GLY A 86 -12.64 24.67 11.51
N ILE A 87 -13.87 24.36 11.92
CA ILE A 87 -14.32 23.01 12.23
C ILE A 87 -14.73 22.32 10.92
N ILE A 88 -14.34 21.07 10.73
CA ILE A 88 -14.78 20.20 9.64
C ILE A 88 -16.04 19.47 10.12
N THR A 89 -17.16 19.71 9.46
CA THR A 89 -18.48 19.16 9.85
C THR A 89 -18.91 17.99 8.98
N GLY A 90 -18.26 17.80 7.83
CA GLY A 90 -18.62 16.73 6.90
C GLY A 90 -17.57 16.53 5.82
N LEU A 91 -17.57 15.33 5.24
CA LEU A 91 -16.76 14.98 4.09
C LEU A 91 -17.65 14.30 3.06
N THR A 92 -17.68 14.82 1.84
CA THR A 92 -18.35 14.15 0.71
C THR A 92 -17.32 13.85 -0.37
N GLY A 93 -17.57 12.83 -1.19
CA GLY A 93 -16.69 12.50 -2.31
C GLY A 93 -17.44 12.05 -3.54
N THR A 94 -16.83 12.17 -4.71
CA THR A 94 -17.41 11.64 -5.95
C THR A 94 -16.78 10.29 -6.29
N TYR A 95 -17.60 9.24 -6.30
CA TYR A 95 -17.21 7.87 -6.67
C TYR A 95 -18.09 7.39 -7.81
N PHE A 96 -17.48 6.85 -8.87
CA PHE A 96 -18.22 6.33 -10.03
C PHE A 96 -19.24 7.34 -10.61
N GLY A 97 -18.95 8.63 -10.53
CA GLY A 97 -19.82 9.71 -11.03
C GLY A 97 -20.94 10.15 -10.08
N ALA A 98 -21.09 9.53 -8.91
CA ALA A 98 -22.05 9.94 -7.89
C ALA A 98 -21.35 10.62 -6.71
N THR A 99 -21.92 11.73 -6.21
CA THR A 99 -21.50 12.32 -4.94
C THR A 99 -22.12 11.54 -3.80
N VAL A 100 -21.28 11.10 -2.86
CA VAL A 100 -21.69 10.34 -1.68
C VAL A 100 -21.16 11.02 -0.42
N ASP A 101 -21.93 10.92 0.65
CA ASP A 101 -21.46 11.22 2.00
C ASP A 101 -20.49 10.13 2.45
N LEU A 102 -19.26 10.52 2.82
CA LEU A 102 -18.24 9.56 3.23
C LEU A 102 -18.54 8.94 4.60
N ASP A 103 -19.25 9.65 5.48
CA ASP A 103 -19.54 9.20 6.85
C ASP A 103 -20.66 8.14 6.90
N GLY A 104 -21.37 7.95 5.78
CA GLY A 104 -22.38 6.90 5.61
C GLY A 104 -22.04 5.87 4.54
N PHE A 105 -20.91 6.01 3.84
CA PHE A 105 -20.60 5.16 2.70
C PHE A 105 -19.99 3.82 3.13
N SER A 106 -20.60 2.72 2.69
CA SER A 106 -20.16 1.37 3.04
C SER A 106 -18.68 1.13 2.68
N GLY A 107 -17.89 0.74 3.68
CA GLY A 107 -16.46 0.44 3.54
C GLY A 107 -15.53 1.63 3.75
N ILE A 108 -16.06 2.86 3.86
CA ILE A 108 -15.29 4.04 4.27
C ILE A 108 -15.60 4.32 5.74
N THR A 109 -14.59 4.65 6.53
CA THR A 109 -14.79 5.14 7.90
C THR A 109 -14.31 6.58 8.01
N VAL A 110 -15.15 7.45 8.56
CA VAL A 110 -14.79 8.83 8.86
C VAL A 110 -14.69 9.02 10.37
N THR A 111 -13.67 9.75 10.81
CA THR A 111 -13.45 10.08 12.23
C THR A 111 -13.01 11.53 12.34
N GLY A 112 -13.17 12.14 13.52
CA GLY A 112 -12.70 13.51 13.77
C GLY A 112 -13.58 14.62 13.18
N LEU A 113 -14.80 14.32 12.71
CA LEU A 113 -15.79 15.36 12.43
C LEU A 113 -16.07 16.19 13.69
N ASP A 114 -16.56 17.41 13.48
CA ASP A 114 -16.77 18.43 14.51
C ASP A 114 -15.48 18.88 15.23
N THR A 115 -14.32 18.59 14.62
CA THR A 115 -13.02 19.11 15.05
C THR A 115 -12.31 19.85 13.91
N ASN A 116 -11.11 20.37 14.15
CA ASN A 116 -10.28 20.95 13.11
C ASN A 116 -9.55 19.90 12.24
N SER A 117 -9.77 18.60 12.50
CA SER A 117 -9.10 17.52 11.78
C SER A 117 -10.03 16.32 11.58
N ALA A 118 -10.33 15.98 10.33
CA ALA A 118 -11.14 14.81 9.97
C ALA A 118 -10.30 13.81 9.18
N THR A 119 -10.50 12.52 9.43
CA THR A 119 -9.80 11.43 8.75
C THR A 119 -10.78 10.49 8.10
N ALA A 120 -10.64 10.29 6.79
CA ALA A 120 -11.36 9.29 6.01
C ALA A 120 -10.43 8.09 5.72
N THR A 121 -10.84 6.90 6.13
CA THR A 121 -10.14 5.64 5.85
C THR A 121 -10.91 4.84 4.82
N PHE A 122 -10.23 4.53 3.72
CA PHE A 122 -10.75 3.80 2.58
C PHE A 122 -10.41 2.32 2.70
N PRO A 123 -11.25 1.42 2.17
CA PRO A 123 -11.06 -0.01 2.32
C PRO A 123 -9.83 -0.51 1.54
N PRO A 124 -9.32 -1.71 1.86
CA PRO A 124 -8.28 -2.35 1.07
C PRO A 124 -8.65 -2.47 -0.40
N ASN A 125 -7.65 -2.45 -1.28
CA ASN A 125 -7.83 -2.55 -2.75
C ASN A 125 -8.74 -1.44 -3.32
N PHE A 126 -8.78 -0.26 -2.69
CA PHE A 126 -9.53 0.88 -3.23
C PHE A 126 -9.08 1.25 -4.66
N PHE A 127 -7.81 1.02 -4.99
CA PHE A 127 -7.25 1.15 -6.35
C PHE A 127 -7.51 -0.04 -7.28
N GLY A 128 -8.12 -1.11 -6.77
CA GLY A 128 -7.97 -2.46 -7.31
C GLY A 128 -6.81 -3.21 -6.65
N LYS A 129 -6.60 -4.46 -7.08
CA LYS A 129 -5.45 -5.29 -6.69
C LYS A 129 -4.32 -5.10 -7.68
N ASN A 130 -3.07 -5.05 -7.21
CA ASN A 130 -1.95 -5.00 -8.14
C ASN A 130 -1.75 -6.39 -8.75
N ALA A 131 -2.35 -6.64 -9.91
CA ALA A 131 -2.23 -7.93 -10.58
C ALA A 131 -0.78 -8.21 -11.03
N THR A 132 0.03 -7.16 -11.20
CA THR A 132 1.44 -7.23 -11.58
C THR A 132 2.23 -6.16 -10.83
N PRO A 133 3.19 -6.52 -9.95
CA PRO A 133 3.93 -5.60 -9.08
C PRO A 133 4.91 -4.65 -9.83
N THR A 134 4.59 -4.22 -11.04
CA THR A 134 5.42 -3.38 -11.91
C THR A 134 4.71 -2.14 -12.41
N THR A 135 3.39 -2.03 -12.24
CA THR A 135 2.62 -0.90 -12.77
C THR A 135 2.05 -0.09 -11.60
N PRO A 136 2.30 1.23 -11.54
CA PRO A 136 1.64 2.10 -10.58
C PRO A 136 0.11 2.00 -10.74
N MET A 137 -0.60 1.90 -9.61
CA MET A 137 -2.05 1.94 -9.62
C MET A 137 -2.50 3.36 -9.31
N SER A 138 -3.49 3.87 -10.06
CA SER A 138 -3.99 5.22 -9.89
C SER A 138 -5.52 5.23 -9.85
N THR A 139 -6.08 6.12 -9.03
CA THR A 139 -7.51 6.44 -9.07
C THR A 139 -7.73 7.93 -8.87
N THR A 140 -8.65 8.49 -9.66
CA THR A 140 -9.04 9.89 -9.55
C THR A 140 -10.11 10.03 -8.48
N VAL A 141 -9.89 10.93 -7.53
CA VAL A 141 -10.85 11.22 -6.46
C VAL A 141 -11.17 12.72 -6.44
N ARG A 142 -12.43 13.02 -6.12
CA ARG A 142 -12.89 14.36 -5.76
C ARG A 142 -13.45 14.29 -4.35
N ILE A 143 -13.02 15.21 -3.50
CA ILE A 143 -13.50 15.34 -2.13
C ILE A 143 -14.02 16.76 -1.95
N ASN A 144 -15.14 16.91 -1.26
CA ASN A 144 -15.55 18.19 -0.71
C ASN A 144 -15.47 18.11 0.81
N VAL A 145 -14.98 19.20 1.42
CA VAL A 145 -14.87 19.34 2.86
C VAL A 145 -15.89 20.37 3.31
N GLU A 146 -16.81 19.96 4.16
CA GLU A 146 -17.78 20.88 4.77
C GLU A 146 -17.18 21.48 6.04
N THR A 147 -17.30 22.79 6.17
CA THR A 147 -16.69 23.55 7.25
C THR A 147 -17.72 24.43 7.94
N ALA A 148 -17.60 24.59 9.26
CA ALA A 148 -18.51 25.43 10.03
C ALA A 148 -18.31 26.95 9.81
N SER A 149 -17.25 27.35 9.10
CA SER A 149 -16.83 28.76 8.93
C SER A 149 -16.50 29.09 7.48
N THR A 150 -16.91 30.28 7.04
CA THR A 150 -16.54 30.82 5.72
C THR A 150 -15.32 31.74 5.78
N ALA A 151 -14.63 31.84 6.92
CA ALA A 151 -13.42 32.65 7.03
C ALA A 151 -12.27 32.06 6.20
N ALA A 152 -11.35 32.92 5.76
CA ALA A 152 -10.11 32.48 5.12
C ALA A 152 -9.37 31.48 6.02
N THR A 153 -8.87 30.39 5.44
CA THR A 153 -8.26 29.28 6.19
C THR A 153 -7.17 28.59 5.39
N THR A 154 -6.32 27.83 6.06
CA THR A 154 -5.40 26.88 5.43
C THR A 154 -5.94 25.48 5.61
N ILE A 155 -6.11 24.73 4.51
CA ILE A 155 -6.43 23.29 4.56
C ILE A 155 -5.21 22.49 4.14
N SER A 156 -4.85 21.51 4.96
CA SER A 156 -3.85 20.49 4.63
C SER A 156 -4.53 19.15 4.41
N VAL A 157 -4.14 18.45 3.36
CA VAL A 157 -4.59 17.08 3.05
C VAL A 157 -3.37 16.18 3.07
N THR A 158 -3.38 15.16 3.90
CA THR A 158 -2.32 14.14 3.97
C THR A 158 -2.88 12.78 3.60
N THR A 159 -2.20 12.09 2.69
CA THR A 159 -2.60 10.77 2.18
C THR A 159 -1.48 9.76 2.43
N VAL A 160 -1.80 8.65 3.11
CA VAL A 160 -0.86 7.56 3.41
C VAL A 160 -1.53 6.19 3.23
N ALA A 161 -0.73 5.14 3.06
CA ALA A 161 -1.23 3.77 3.04
C ALA A 161 -1.56 3.32 4.46
N ALA A 162 -2.71 2.69 4.68
CA ALA A 162 -3.16 2.29 6.02
C ALA A 162 -2.21 1.27 6.68
N ASN A 163 -1.56 0.40 5.90
CA ASN A 163 -0.56 -0.56 6.38
C ASN A 163 0.81 0.07 6.68
N ILE A 164 1.05 1.32 6.28
CA ILE A 164 2.30 2.05 6.60
C ILE A 164 1.98 3.51 6.96
N PRO A 165 1.41 3.77 8.15
CA PRO A 165 0.94 5.10 8.54
C PRO A 165 2.05 6.15 8.62
N SER A 166 3.29 5.72 8.88
CA SER A 166 4.50 6.57 8.88
C SER A 166 5.32 6.45 7.59
N GLY A 167 4.72 5.86 6.55
CA GLY A 167 5.37 5.57 5.27
C GLY A 167 5.44 6.78 4.34
N PRO A 168 6.00 6.58 3.13
CA PRO A 168 5.93 7.58 2.09
C PRO A 168 4.46 7.86 1.73
N GLY A 169 4.11 9.14 1.82
CA GLY A 169 2.79 9.67 1.52
C GLY A 169 2.92 11.08 0.98
N SER A 170 1.79 11.71 0.71
CA SER A 170 1.76 13.07 0.19
C SER A 170 1.00 14.00 1.13
N THR A 171 1.52 15.20 1.30
CA THR A 171 0.84 16.29 2.01
C THR A 171 0.75 17.48 1.07
N SER A 172 -0.48 17.95 0.84
CA SER A 172 -0.74 19.19 0.10
C SER A 172 -1.36 20.20 1.04
N THR A 173 -0.92 21.46 0.97
CA THR A 173 -1.39 22.55 1.82
C THR A 173 -1.90 23.70 0.96
N PHE A 174 -3.08 24.22 1.29
CA PHE A 174 -3.76 25.22 0.48
C PHE A 174 -4.24 26.38 1.34
N ASN A 175 -3.97 27.60 0.89
CA ASN A 175 -4.60 28.79 1.44
C ASN A 175 -5.91 29.05 0.70
N VAL A 176 -7.01 29.01 1.44
CA VAL A 176 -8.37 29.18 0.92
C VAL A 176 -8.87 30.56 1.38
N PRO A 177 -9.21 31.46 0.45
CA PRO A 177 -9.75 32.77 0.80
C PRO A 177 -11.13 32.66 1.46
N ALA A 178 -11.58 33.76 2.06
CA ALA A 178 -12.94 33.90 2.59
C ALA A 178 -13.98 33.89 1.46
#